data_AF-A0A8T5TZI6-F1
#
_entry.id   AF-A0A8T5TZI6-F1
#
_cell.length_a   1.000
_cell.length_b   1.000
_cell.length_c   1.000
_cell.angle_alpha   90.00
_cell.angle_beta   90.00
_cell.angle_gamma   90.00
#
_symmetry.space_group_name_H-M   'P 1'
#
loop_
_entity.id
_entity.type
_entity.pdbx_description
1 polymer ?
#
loop_
_entity_poly.entity_id
_entity_poly.type
_entity_poly.pdbx_seq_one_letter_code
_entity_poly.pdbx_strand_id
1 'polypeptide(L)'
;MNSKKLYLGFFAAILVFCTFNLSTISSPSTPDNYNDQLNLNEIYIYNVTSFNTSKHLEWRELDWFAPPRGFVNTTPGGQILVNFTGFYNKDPNDYFNLFESPIPYMNIEFKKNLQGILVTNTTFYNISNGEADMNLILGYNYFKSGFLIPNDNFTFLKQQAYAQDEPPWMNATVIVEETQNNISFDFRQKEGLLQRTKSIYDKISGLLIYTNTSAGNYTLEMTLTNLPALNTEPQLIPSYTPIITFAILSITAIILILNTKRKQKNKN
;
A
#
# COMPACT_ATOMS: atom_id res chain seq x y z
N MET A 1 56.03 -6.29 5.91
CA MET A 1 54.92 -5.32 6.03
C MET A 1 54.75 -4.97 7.50
N ASN A 2 54.79 -3.69 7.87
CA ASN A 2 54.83 -3.26 9.27
C ASN A 2 53.48 -3.56 9.95
N SER A 3 53.46 -4.28 11.07
CA SER A 3 52.23 -4.78 11.73
C SER A 3 51.19 -3.68 11.98
N LYS A 4 51.64 -2.45 12.28
CA LYS A 4 50.79 -1.27 12.45
C LYS A 4 49.93 -0.93 11.21
N LYS A 5 50.43 -1.17 10.00
CA LYS A 5 49.68 -0.88 8.75
C LYS A 5 48.56 -1.87 8.49
N LEU A 6 48.70 -3.11 8.97
CA LEU A 6 47.67 -4.15 8.83
C LEU A 6 46.44 -3.87 9.72
N TYR A 7 46.67 -3.43 10.97
CA TYR A 7 45.59 -3.10 11.91
C TYR A 7 44.78 -1.88 11.49
N LEU A 8 45.44 -0.86 10.95
CA LEU A 8 44.76 0.34 10.45
C LEU A 8 43.85 0.02 9.25
N GLY A 9 44.29 -0.87 8.35
CA GLY A 9 43.49 -1.32 7.21
C GLY A 9 42.26 -2.12 7.62
N PHE A 10 42.38 -2.99 8.63
CA PHE A 10 41.25 -3.78 9.13
C PHE A 10 40.20 -2.92 9.85
N PHE A 11 40.64 -1.95 10.65
CA PHE A 11 39.75 -1.00 11.32
C PHE A 11 39.03 -0.09 10.32
N ALA A 12 39.75 0.40 9.29
CA ALA A 12 39.16 1.22 8.24
C ALA A 12 38.13 0.43 7.41
N ALA A 13 38.40 -0.85 7.11
CA ALA A 13 37.45 -1.71 6.39
C ALA A 13 36.16 -1.97 7.18
N ILE A 14 36.24 -2.15 8.50
CA ILE A 14 35.06 -2.29 9.37
C ILE A 14 34.24 -0.99 9.41
N LEU A 15 34.91 0.16 9.54
CA LEU A 15 34.25 1.46 9.54
C LEU A 15 33.51 1.74 8.23
N VAL A 16 34.13 1.38 7.10
CA VAL A 16 33.52 1.47 5.77
C VAL A 16 32.33 0.51 5.65
N PHE A 17 32.44 -0.73 6.15
CA PHE A 17 31.33 -1.68 6.10
C PHE A 17 30.12 -1.27 6.96
N CYS A 18 30.37 -0.54 8.06
CA CYS A 18 29.33 0.06 8.89
C CYS A 18 28.62 1.25 8.22
N THR A 19 29.31 2.04 7.38
CA THR A 19 28.69 3.19 6.71
C THR A 19 27.91 2.81 5.45
N PHE A 20 28.28 1.74 4.76
CA PHE A 20 27.60 1.31 3.53
C PHE A 20 26.21 0.69 3.74
N ASN A 21 25.80 0.39 4.98
CA ASN A 21 24.46 -0.15 5.28
C ASN A 21 23.43 0.91 5.71
N LEU A 22 23.79 2.20 5.71
CA LEU A 22 22.85 3.31 5.99
C LEU A 22 22.55 4.11 4.71
N SER A 23 22.03 3.42 3.70
CA SER A 23 21.27 4.08 2.64
C SER A 23 19.79 3.93 2.99
N THR A 24 19.33 4.67 3.99
CA THR A 24 17.88 4.81 4.22
C THR A 24 17.35 5.69 3.10
N ILE A 25 16.77 5.07 2.07
CA ILE A 25 15.85 5.78 1.18
C ILE A 25 14.73 6.27 2.11
N SER A 26 14.66 7.58 2.37
CA SER A 26 13.55 8.14 3.12
C SER A 26 12.33 8.05 2.22
N SER A 27 11.52 6.99 2.39
CA SER A 27 10.16 6.98 1.90
C SER A 27 9.46 8.23 2.45
N PRO A 28 8.57 8.89 1.66
CA PRO A 28 7.73 9.94 2.22
C PRO A 28 7.04 9.37 3.47
N SER A 29 7.13 10.09 4.58
CA SER A 29 6.56 9.64 5.85
C SER A 29 5.07 9.41 5.67
N THR A 30 4.60 8.21 6.03
CA THR A 30 3.16 7.93 6.08
C THR A 30 2.49 8.97 6.99
N PRO A 31 1.41 9.63 6.55
CA PRO A 31 0.73 10.63 7.36
C PRO A 31 0.11 10.00 8.62
N ASP A 32 -0.02 10.77 9.70
CA ASP A 32 -0.44 10.28 11.02
C ASP A 32 -1.85 9.64 11.04
N ASN A 33 -2.68 9.96 10.05
CA ASN A 33 -4.03 9.39 9.91
C ASN A 33 -4.06 8.04 9.17
N TYR A 34 -2.90 7.54 8.72
CA TYR A 34 -2.74 6.23 8.08
C TYR A 34 -1.82 5.32 8.89
N ASN A 35 -1.86 4.01 8.60
CA ASN A 35 -0.98 3.04 9.25
C ASN A 35 0.48 3.22 8.81
N ASP A 36 1.37 3.59 9.74
CA ASP A 36 2.81 3.78 9.50
C ASP A 36 3.57 2.47 9.20
N GLN A 37 2.99 1.32 9.55
CA GLN A 37 3.50 -0.03 9.24
C GLN A 37 3.02 -0.54 7.87
N LEU A 38 2.23 0.22 7.12
CA LEU A 38 1.80 -0.16 5.78
C LEU A 38 3.03 -0.29 4.84
N ASN A 39 3.19 -1.45 4.23
CA ASN A 39 4.30 -1.70 3.32
C ASN A 39 4.02 -1.11 1.93
N LEU A 40 4.49 0.11 1.69
CA LEU A 40 4.36 0.76 0.38
C LEU A 40 5.16 0.09 -0.75
N ASN A 41 6.04 -0.87 -0.45
CA ASN A 41 6.75 -1.63 -1.47
C ASN A 41 6.03 -2.92 -1.87
N GLU A 42 4.90 -3.24 -1.22
CA GLU A 42 4.12 -4.44 -1.51
C GLU A 42 3.10 -4.20 -2.62
N ILE A 43 2.85 -5.24 -3.42
CA ILE A 43 1.77 -5.26 -4.40
C ILE A 43 0.57 -5.97 -3.77
N TYR A 44 -0.51 -5.23 -3.57
CA TYR A 44 -1.78 -5.74 -3.06
C TYR A 44 -2.60 -6.33 -4.21
N ILE A 45 -3.00 -7.59 -4.08
CA ILE A 45 -3.61 -8.40 -5.15
C ILE A 45 -5.09 -8.60 -4.86
N TYR A 46 -5.93 -8.00 -5.68
CA TYR A 46 -7.38 -8.15 -5.65
C TYR A 46 -7.81 -9.17 -6.70
N ASN A 47 -8.40 -10.29 -6.27
CA ASN A 47 -9.03 -11.24 -7.17
C ASN A 47 -10.41 -10.72 -7.57
N VAL A 48 -10.70 -10.75 -8.87
CA VAL A 48 -11.96 -10.26 -9.43
C VAL A 48 -12.92 -11.43 -9.62
N THR A 49 -14.05 -11.42 -8.92
CA THR A 49 -15.12 -12.43 -9.07
C THR A 49 -16.18 -12.00 -10.07
N SER A 50 -16.43 -10.70 -10.19
CA SER A 50 -17.34 -10.12 -11.17
C SER A 50 -16.73 -8.87 -11.78
N PHE A 51 -16.77 -8.78 -13.11
CA PHE A 51 -16.49 -7.55 -13.85
C PHE A 51 -17.35 -7.54 -15.10
N ASN A 52 -18.25 -6.58 -15.19
CA ASN A 52 -19.12 -6.43 -16.34
C ASN A 52 -19.22 -4.97 -16.72
N THR A 53 -19.09 -4.70 -18.01
CA THR A 53 -19.21 -3.37 -18.58
C THR A 53 -19.85 -3.51 -19.95
N SER A 54 -20.86 -2.70 -20.27
CA SER A 54 -21.48 -2.73 -21.61
C SER A 54 -20.58 -2.19 -22.72
N LYS A 55 -19.55 -1.41 -22.36
CA LYS A 55 -18.50 -0.86 -23.22
C LYS A 55 -17.18 -0.90 -22.45
N HIS A 56 -16.04 -0.86 -23.13
CA HIS A 56 -14.74 -0.71 -22.47
C HIS A 56 -14.77 0.43 -21.45
N LEU A 57 -14.35 0.16 -20.20
CA LEU A 57 -14.33 1.16 -19.15
C LEU A 57 -13.23 2.17 -19.48
N GLU A 58 -13.61 3.40 -19.81
CA GLU A 58 -12.65 4.49 -20.04
C GLU A 58 -12.04 4.92 -18.71
N TRP A 59 -10.71 4.92 -18.64
CA TRP A 59 -10.01 5.49 -17.50
C TRP A 59 -9.81 6.98 -17.71
N ARG A 60 -10.40 7.79 -16.83
CA ARG A 60 -10.34 9.25 -16.88
C ARG A 60 -9.53 9.79 -15.73
N GLU A 61 -8.71 10.80 -16.03
CA GLU A 61 -8.10 11.63 -15.00
C GLU A 61 -9.19 12.52 -14.36
N LEU A 62 -8.80 13.21 -13.29
CA LEU A 62 -9.68 14.14 -12.59
C LEU A 62 -9.94 15.44 -13.39
N ASP A 63 -9.13 15.72 -14.42
CA ASP A 63 -9.46 16.70 -15.46
C ASP A 63 -10.50 16.10 -16.42
N TRP A 64 -11.76 16.43 -16.20
CA TRP A 64 -12.90 15.95 -17.00
C TRP A 64 -12.87 16.36 -18.47
N PHE A 65 -12.11 17.39 -18.82
CA PHE A 65 -11.97 17.85 -20.21
C PHE A 65 -10.79 17.18 -20.93
N ALA A 66 -9.88 16.55 -20.19
CA ALA A 66 -8.79 15.78 -20.77
C ALA A 66 -9.31 14.52 -21.49
N PRO A 67 -8.63 14.08 -22.56
CA PRO A 67 -8.93 12.79 -23.17
C PRO A 67 -8.69 11.65 -22.15
N PRO A 68 -9.46 10.54 -22.23
CA PRO A 68 -9.19 9.36 -21.39
C PRO A 68 -7.75 8.87 -21.55
N ARG A 69 -7.12 8.42 -20.46
CA ARG A 69 -5.76 7.82 -20.48
C ARG A 69 -5.73 6.51 -21.23
N GLY A 70 -6.87 5.82 -21.31
CA GLY A 70 -7.01 4.55 -21.98
C GLY A 70 -8.25 3.82 -21.52
N PHE A 71 -8.24 2.51 -21.75
CA PHE A 71 -9.36 1.64 -21.40
C PHE A 71 -8.92 0.55 -20.42
N VAL A 72 -9.77 0.29 -19.44
CA VAL A 72 -9.68 -0.83 -18.53
C VAL A 72 -10.58 -1.94 -19.00
N ASN A 73 -10.06 -3.15 -18.87
CA ASN A 73 -10.86 -4.34 -18.92
C ASN A 73 -10.19 -5.43 -18.07
N THR A 74 -10.99 -6.17 -17.33
CA THR A 74 -10.60 -7.40 -16.63
C THR A 74 -11.72 -8.42 -16.84
N THR A 75 -11.60 -9.62 -16.28
CA THR A 75 -12.62 -10.66 -16.40
C THR A 75 -12.84 -11.30 -15.04
N PRO A 76 -13.98 -11.99 -14.84
CA PRO A 76 -14.09 -12.95 -13.75
C PRO A 76 -12.87 -13.90 -13.72
N GLY A 77 -12.30 -14.10 -12.53
CA GLY A 77 -11.05 -14.82 -12.32
C GLY A 77 -9.78 -14.04 -12.66
N GLY A 78 -9.89 -12.78 -13.11
CA GLY A 78 -8.78 -11.85 -13.30
C GLY A 78 -8.30 -11.22 -12.00
N GLN A 79 -7.37 -10.26 -12.10
CA GLN A 79 -6.80 -9.57 -10.95
C GLN A 79 -6.64 -8.07 -11.17
N ILE A 80 -6.70 -7.32 -10.08
CA ILE A 80 -6.28 -5.91 -10.01
C ILE A 80 -5.13 -5.85 -9.00
N LEU A 81 -3.97 -5.36 -9.44
CA LEU A 81 -2.75 -5.28 -8.65
C LEU A 81 -2.50 -3.81 -8.32
N VAL A 82 -2.44 -3.49 -7.03
CA VAL A 82 -2.26 -2.13 -6.52
C VAL A 82 -0.91 -2.02 -5.83
N ASN A 83 -0.07 -1.09 -6.28
CA ASN A 83 1.23 -0.79 -5.69
C ASN A 83 1.25 0.68 -5.24
N PHE A 84 1.18 0.95 -3.94
CA PHE A 84 1.18 2.32 -3.43
C PHE A 84 2.56 2.96 -3.62
N THR A 85 2.60 4.14 -4.23
CA THR A 85 3.85 4.85 -4.52
C THR A 85 4.19 5.92 -3.50
N GLY A 86 3.27 6.22 -2.58
CA GLY A 86 3.46 7.22 -1.53
C GLY A 86 2.19 8.02 -1.25
N PHE A 87 2.36 9.09 -0.46
CA PHE A 87 1.30 10.04 -0.13
C PHE A 87 1.68 11.42 -0.66
N TYR A 88 0.78 12.06 -1.39
CA TYR A 88 1.02 13.35 -2.03
C TYR A 88 -0.20 14.25 -1.94
N ASN A 89 -0.04 15.51 -2.34
CA ASN A 89 -1.17 16.43 -2.40
C ASN A 89 -2.24 15.91 -3.37
N LYS A 90 -3.50 16.13 -2.99
CA LYS A 90 -4.66 15.89 -3.81
C LYS A 90 -4.58 16.71 -5.09
N ASP A 91 -5.01 16.13 -6.21
CA ASP A 91 -5.12 16.87 -7.46
C ASP A 91 -6.09 18.06 -7.28
N PRO A 92 -5.79 19.26 -7.79
CA PRO A 92 -6.67 20.41 -7.67
C PRO A 92 -8.10 20.19 -8.21
N ASN A 93 -8.27 19.26 -9.16
CA ASN A 93 -9.57 18.91 -9.73
C ASN A 93 -10.34 17.86 -8.91
N ASP A 94 -9.77 17.31 -7.83
CA ASP A 94 -10.47 16.37 -6.93
C ASP A 94 -11.26 17.08 -5.82
N TYR A 95 -11.92 18.20 -6.14
CA TYR A 95 -12.62 19.05 -5.18
C TYR A 95 -13.90 18.42 -4.60
N PHE A 96 -14.40 17.33 -5.20
CA PHE A 96 -15.53 16.55 -4.69
C PHE A 96 -15.09 15.39 -3.78
N ASN A 97 -13.81 15.22 -3.49
CA ASN A 97 -13.33 14.19 -2.60
C ASN A 97 -13.17 14.74 -1.17
N LEU A 98 -13.87 14.15 -0.21
CA LEU A 98 -13.80 14.54 1.21
C LEU A 98 -12.50 14.13 1.91
N PHE A 99 -11.72 13.22 1.31
CA PHE A 99 -10.42 12.86 1.84
C PHE A 99 -9.42 13.98 1.51
N GLU A 100 -8.77 14.49 2.56
CA GLU A 100 -7.87 15.64 2.45
C GLU A 100 -6.43 15.23 2.17
N SER A 101 -5.65 16.20 1.68
CA SER A 101 -4.22 16.00 1.47
C SER A 101 -3.49 15.77 2.80
N PRO A 102 -2.42 14.95 2.80
CA PRO A 102 -1.95 14.13 1.69
C PRO A 102 -2.80 12.85 1.49
N ILE A 103 -2.99 12.43 0.24
CA ILE A 103 -3.73 11.21 -0.14
C ILE A 103 -2.80 10.15 -0.74
N PRO A 104 -3.16 8.85 -0.68
CA PRO A 104 -2.37 7.79 -1.28
C PRO A 104 -2.34 7.91 -2.81
N TYR A 105 -1.19 7.63 -3.39
CA TYR A 105 -1.02 7.42 -4.82
C TYR A 105 -0.53 6.00 -5.08
N MET A 106 -0.83 5.46 -6.25
CA MET A 106 -0.54 4.08 -6.60
C MET A 106 -0.34 3.87 -8.10
N ASN A 107 0.29 2.76 -8.44
CA ASN A 107 0.21 2.17 -9.77
C ASN A 107 -0.81 1.03 -9.74
N ILE A 108 -1.63 0.92 -10.78
CA ILE A 108 -2.69 -0.09 -10.87
C ILE A 108 -2.49 -0.89 -12.15
N GLU A 109 -2.32 -2.21 -12.01
CA GLU A 109 -2.25 -3.15 -13.13
C GLU A 109 -3.51 -4.03 -13.17
N PHE A 110 -4.12 -4.14 -14.33
CA PHE A 110 -5.29 -4.98 -14.59
C PHE A 110 -4.85 -6.24 -15.37
N LYS A 111 -5.13 -7.41 -14.80
CA LYS A 111 -4.89 -8.71 -15.43
C LYS A 111 -6.21 -9.39 -15.78
N LYS A 112 -6.33 -9.86 -17.01
CA LYS A 112 -7.46 -10.69 -17.48
C LYS A 112 -7.15 -12.15 -17.29
N ASN A 113 -8.18 -12.95 -17.04
CA ASN A 113 -8.10 -14.40 -17.11
C ASN A 113 -8.52 -14.86 -18.51
N LEU A 114 -7.54 -15.37 -19.26
CA LEU A 114 -7.75 -16.02 -20.55
C LEU A 114 -7.59 -17.52 -20.35
N GLN A 115 -8.71 -18.23 -20.17
CA GLN A 115 -8.75 -19.70 -20.07
C GLN A 115 -7.83 -20.28 -18.98
N GLY A 116 -7.74 -19.62 -17.83
CA GLY A 116 -6.92 -20.01 -16.68
C GLY A 116 -5.56 -19.32 -16.63
N ILE A 117 -5.18 -18.53 -17.64
CA ILE A 117 -3.91 -17.81 -17.69
C ILE A 117 -4.17 -16.33 -17.43
N LEU A 118 -3.48 -15.78 -16.42
CA LEU A 118 -3.49 -14.35 -16.14
C LEU A 118 -2.57 -13.60 -17.10
N VAL A 119 -3.14 -12.66 -17.86
CA VAL A 119 -2.42 -11.84 -18.84
C VAL A 119 -2.64 -10.37 -18.50
N THR A 120 -1.54 -9.62 -18.42
CA THR A 120 -1.57 -8.16 -18.25
C THR A 120 -2.32 -7.51 -19.41
N ASN A 121 -3.30 -6.67 -19.07
CA ASN A 121 -4.09 -5.93 -20.04
C ASN A 121 -3.65 -4.46 -20.10
N THR A 122 -3.73 -3.76 -18.97
CA THR A 122 -3.44 -2.33 -18.88
C THR A 122 -2.78 -2.03 -17.53
N THR A 123 -1.83 -1.09 -17.52
CA THR A 123 -1.26 -0.53 -16.30
C THR A 123 -1.36 0.98 -16.33
N PHE A 124 -1.84 1.58 -15.24
CA PHE A 124 -1.77 3.02 -15.03
C PHE A 124 -0.81 3.36 -13.90
N TYR A 125 -0.15 4.50 -14.06
CA TYR A 125 0.86 4.98 -13.14
C TYR A 125 0.45 6.30 -12.52
N ASN A 126 0.85 6.49 -11.26
CA ASN A 126 0.61 7.71 -10.50
C ASN A 126 -0.87 8.07 -10.42
N ILE A 127 -1.67 7.12 -9.92
CA ILE A 127 -3.11 7.25 -9.74
C ILE A 127 -3.38 7.63 -8.29
N SER A 128 -4.10 8.72 -8.07
CA SER A 128 -4.53 9.07 -6.72
C SER A 128 -5.63 8.11 -6.24
N ASN A 129 -5.75 7.92 -4.93
CA ASN A 129 -6.79 7.07 -4.36
C ASN A 129 -8.21 7.54 -4.74
N GLY A 130 -8.41 8.86 -4.87
CA GLY A 130 -9.67 9.45 -5.34
C GLY A 130 -9.95 9.22 -6.84
N GLU A 131 -8.93 9.24 -7.70
CA GLU A 131 -9.05 8.89 -9.12
C GLU A 131 -9.40 7.40 -9.28
N ALA A 132 -8.74 6.53 -8.51
CA ALA A 132 -9.03 5.10 -8.49
C ALA A 132 -10.47 4.83 -8.06
N ASP A 133 -10.92 5.49 -6.99
CA ASP A 133 -12.30 5.42 -6.51
C ASP A 133 -13.30 5.82 -7.59
N MET A 134 -13.08 6.98 -8.23
CA MET A 134 -13.96 7.51 -9.27
C MET A 134 -14.11 6.55 -10.45
N ASN A 135 -13.00 5.99 -10.92
CA ASN A 135 -13.00 5.12 -12.11
C ASN A 135 -13.56 3.73 -11.82
N LEU A 136 -13.35 3.20 -10.61
CA LEU A 136 -13.79 1.84 -10.23
C LEU A 136 -15.07 1.82 -9.39
N ILE A 137 -15.59 2.99 -9.01
CA ILE A 137 -16.80 3.17 -8.20
C ILE A 137 -16.67 2.46 -6.85
N LEU A 138 -15.55 2.70 -6.14
CA LEU A 138 -15.22 2.01 -4.87
C LEU A 138 -15.87 2.65 -3.65
N GLY A 139 -16.28 3.90 -3.78
CA GLY A 139 -16.95 4.70 -2.78
C GLY A 139 -18.26 5.26 -3.32
N TYR A 140 -18.70 6.38 -2.76
CA TYR A 140 -19.97 6.99 -3.16
C TYR A 140 -19.96 8.51 -2.99
N ASN A 141 -20.32 9.21 -4.06
CA ASN A 141 -20.44 10.67 -4.09
C ASN A 141 -19.18 11.37 -3.57
N TYR A 142 -19.25 12.08 -2.43
CA TYR A 142 -18.09 12.73 -1.83
C TYR A 142 -17.15 11.76 -1.11
N PHE A 143 -17.66 10.59 -0.70
CA PHE A 143 -16.93 9.57 0.04
C PHE A 143 -16.11 8.70 -0.92
N LYS A 144 -15.05 9.29 -1.50
CA LYS A 144 -14.16 8.61 -2.47
C LYS A 144 -13.07 7.77 -1.79
N SER A 145 -13.50 6.69 -1.14
CA SER A 145 -12.67 5.88 -0.24
C SER A 145 -11.55 5.07 -0.90
N GLY A 146 -11.68 4.71 -2.18
CA GLY A 146 -10.62 4.07 -2.96
C GLY A 146 -10.14 2.74 -2.38
N PHE A 147 -8.83 2.49 -2.47
CA PHE A 147 -8.18 1.27 -1.98
C PHE A 147 -7.65 1.37 -0.55
N LEU A 148 -7.49 2.59 -0.02
CA LEU A 148 -6.92 2.85 1.30
C LEU A 148 -7.64 4.00 1.99
N ILE A 149 -8.16 3.75 3.19
CA ILE A 149 -8.78 4.77 4.05
C ILE A 149 -7.88 5.14 5.24
N PRO A 150 -8.06 6.33 5.83
CA PRO A 150 -7.51 6.66 7.14
C PRO A 150 -7.99 5.67 8.20
N ASN A 151 -7.15 5.39 9.20
CA ASN A 151 -7.40 4.38 10.24
C ASN A 151 -7.32 4.94 11.68
N ASP A 152 -7.20 6.26 11.82
CA ASP A 152 -7.09 6.97 13.10
C ASP A 152 -8.45 7.30 13.73
N ASN A 153 -9.46 7.63 12.92
CA ASN A 153 -10.75 8.14 13.41
C ASN A 153 -11.97 7.57 12.65
N PHE A 154 -12.34 6.33 12.97
CA PHE A 154 -13.53 5.69 12.40
C PHE A 154 -14.85 6.37 12.79
N THR A 155 -14.91 7.09 13.92
CA THR A 155 -16.11 7.86 14.28
C THR A 155 -16.38 8.96 13.28
N PHE A 156 -15.35 9.72 12.91
CA PHE A 156 -15.45 10.75 11.88
C PHE A 156 -15.79 10.15 10.51
N LEU A 157 -15.13 9.05 10.10
CA LEU A 157 -15.43 8.38 8.83
C LEU A 157 -16.89 7.92 8.75
N LYS A 158 -17.44 7.35 9.82
CA LYS A 158 -18.86 6.98 9.90
C LYS A 158 -19.78 8.19 9.69
N GLN A 159 -19.47 9.32 10.33
CA GLN A 159 -20.25 10.55 10.16
C GLN A 159 -20.23 11.04 8.70
N GLN A 160 -19.05 11.02 8.06
CA GLN A 160 -18.91 11.40 6.65
C GLN A 160 -19.64 10.45 5.69
N ALA A 161 -19.67 9.16 6.00
CA ALA A 161 -20.46 8.19 5.26
C ALA A 161 -21.97 8.48 5.40
N TYR A 162 -22.48 8.64 6.62
CA TYR A 162 -23.90 8.97 6.84
C TYR A 162 -24.32 10.32 6.23
N ALA A 163 -23.39 11.27 6.12
CA ALA A 163 -23.65 12.53 5.43
C ALA A 163 -23.98 12.37 3.93
N GLN A 164 -23.78 11.18 3.34
CA GLN A 164 -24.20 10.89 1.96
C GLN A 164 -25.70 10.54 1.81
N ASP A 165 -26.45 10.47 2.92
CA ASP A 165 -27.90 10.15 2.93
C ASP A 165 -28.81 11.35 2.64
N GLU A 166 -28.31 12.54 2.96
CA GLU A 166 -29.03 13.81 2.92
C GLU A 166 -28.75 14.76 1.72
N PRO A 167 -27.73 14.58 0.85
CA PRO A 167 -27.50 15.52 -0.24
C PRO A 167 -28.71 15.64 -1.19
N PRO A 168 -29.06 16.83 -1.68
CA PRO A 168 -30.21 17.01 -2.58
C PRO A 168 -30.10 16.24 -3.90
N TRP A 169 -28.87 15.90 -4.31
CA TRP A 169 -28.56 15.14 -5.51
C TRP A 169 -27.67 13.96 -5.13
N MET A 170 -27.88 12.81 -5.76
CA MET A 170 -27.12 11.59 -5.49
C MET A 170 -27.17 11.16 -4.02
N ASN A 171 -28.31 11.29 -3.33
CA ASN A 171 -28.45 10.73 -1.99
C ASN A 171 -28.48 9.19 -2.02
N ALA A 172 -27.99 8.57 -0.95
CA ALA A 172 -27.98 7.13 -0.78
C ALA A 172 -28.44 6.71 0.61
N THR A 173 -29.21 5.63 0.71
CA THR A 173 -29.31 4.94 2.00
C THR A 173 -27.94 4.39 2.37
N VAL A 174 -27.46 4.74 3.55
CA VAL A 174 -26.13 4.36 4.05
C VAL A 174 -26.25 3.40 5.21
N ILE A 175 -25.58 2.26 5.12
CA ILE A 175 -25.45 1.30 6.21
C ILE A 175 -23.96 1.17 6.54
N VAL A 176 -23.61 1.40 7.81
CA VAL A 176 -22.24 1.21 8.29
C VAL A 176 -22.20 0.13 9.36
N GLU A 177 -21.40 -0.89 9.12
CA GLU A 177 -21.18 -2.00 10.04
C GLU A 177 -19.73 -1.99 10.51
N GLU A 178 -19.51 -2.08 11.82
CA GLU A 178 -18.18 -2.07 12.41
C GLU A 178 -17.99 -3.29 13.30
N THR A 179 -16.85 -3.96 13.13
CA THR A 179 -16.39 -5.07 13.96
C THR A 179 -15.06 -4.70 14.61
N GLN A 180 -14.45 -5.65 15.34
CA GLN A 180 -13.13 -5.44 15.92
C GLN A 180 -12.08 -5.12 14.83
N ASN A 181 -12.09 -5.89 13.74
CA ASN A 181 -11.04 -5.83 12.72
C ASN A 181 -11.46 -5.10 11.45
N ASN A 182 -12.76 -4.99 11.15
CA ASN A 182 -13.24 -4.45 9.88
C ASN A 182 -14.29 -3.36 10.07
N ILE A 183 -14.36 -2.46 9.10
CA ILE A 183 -15.46 -1.51 8.91
C ILE A 183 -16.02 -1.66 7.49
N SER A 184 -17.34 -1.68 7.36
CA SER A 184 -18.06 -1.83 6.09
C SER A 184 -18.95 -0.63 5.84
N PHE A 185 -18.93 -0.11 4.62
CA PHE A 185 -19.83 0.94 4.14
C PHE A 185 -20.65 0.39 2.98
N ASP A 186 -21.98 0.39 3.10
CA ASP A 186 -22.92 0.01 2.04
C ASP A 186 -23.76 1.23 1.66
N PHE A 187 -23.50 1.76 0.46
CA PHE A 187 -24.19 2.89 -0.12
C PHE A 187 -25.18 2.41 -1.18
N ARG A 188 -26.43 2.87 -1.08
CA ARG A 188 -27.51 2.54 -2.03
C ARG A 188 -28.19 3.80 -2.50
N GLN A 189 -27.82 4.26 -3.69
CA GLN A 189 -28.40 5.45 -4.31
C GLN A 189 -29.93 5.31 -4.40
N LYS A 190 -30.65 6.32 -3.88
CA LYS A 190 -32.11 6.30 -3.81
C LYS A 190 -32.76 6.55 -5.18
N GLU A 191 -32.16 7.42 -5.99
CA GLU A 191 -32.68 7.83 -7.30
C GLU A 191 -31.55 8.07 -8.31
N GLY A 192 -31.81 7.92 -9.62
CA GLY A 192 -30.83 8.17 -10.68
C GLY A 192 -30.23 6.88 -11.25
N LEU A 193 -28.89 6.75 -11.25
CA LEU A 193 -28.18 5.58 -11.79
C LEU A 193 -28.35 4.30 -10.95
N LEU A 194 -28.95 4.44 -9.77
CA LEU A 194 -29.17 3.37 -8.80
C LEU A 194 -27.86 2.65 -8.42
N GLN A 195 -26.78 3.42 -8.25
CA GLN A 195 -25.50 2.89 -7.80
C GLN A 195 -25.66 2.17 -6.46
N ARG A 196 -25.02 1.01 -6.36
CA ARG A 196 -24.87 0.27 -5.10
C ARG A 196 -23.41 -0.05 -4.91
N THR A 197 -22.86 0.27 -3.75
CA THR A 197 -21.45 0.06 -3.47
C THR A 197 -21.30 -0.39 -2.03
N LYS A 198 -20.86 -1.63 -1.84
CA LYS A 198 -20.44 -2.16 -0.53
C LYS A 198 -18.93 -2.31 -0.51
N SER A 199 -18.26 -1.62 0.41
CA SER A 199 -16.81 -1.69 0.58
C SER A 199 -16.46 -2.01 2.04
N ILE A 200 -15.59 -3.00 2.24
CA ILE A 200 -15.13 -3.46 3.55
C ILE A 200 -13.64 -3.20 3.66
N TYR A 201 -13.23 -2.53 4.73
CA TYR A 201 -11.85 -2.16 5.00
C TYR A 201 -11.34 -2.84 6.27
N ASP A 202 -10.06 -3.20 6.27
CA ASP A 202 -9.33 -3.60 7.46
C ASP A 202 -9.05 -2.37 8.33
N LYS A 203 -9.41 -2.42 9.60
CA LYS A 203 -9.27 -1.29 10.53
C LYS A 203 -7.82 -1.06 10.95
N ILE A 204 -6.97 -2.08 10.84
CA ILE A 204 -5.56 -1.96 11.23
C ILE A 204 -4.79 -1.26 10.12
N SER A 205 -4.77 -1.81 8.91
CA SER A 205 -4.05 -1.27 7.76
C SER A 205 -4.77 -0.12 7.04
N GLY A 206 -6.10 -0.06 7.12
CA GLY A 206 -6.93 0.81 6.29
C GLY A 206 -7.20 0.26 4.88
N LEU A 207 -6.67 -0.91 4.52
CA LEU A 207 -6.79 -1.46 3.17
C LEU A 207 -8.20 -1.94 2.86
N LEU A 208 -8.64 -1.71 1.63
CA LEU A 208 -9.85 -2.33 1.08
C LEU A 208 -9.66 -3.85 1.05
N ILE A 209 -10.49 -4.60 1.78
CA ILE A 209 -10.51 -6.07 1.79
C ILE A 209 -11.45 -6.60 0.72
N TYR A 210 -12.62 -5.98 0.57
CA TYR A 210 -13.67 -6.44 -0.31
C TYR A 210 -14.45 -5.26 -0.86
N THR A 211 -14.82 -5.31 -2.13
CA THR A 211 -15.87 -4.44 -2.66
C THR A 211 -16.82 -5.20 -3.57
N ASN A 212 -18.06 -4.75 -3.59
CA ASN A 212 -19.08 -5.14 -4.55
C ASN A 212 -19.87 -3.89 -4.94
N THR A 213 -19.67 -3.47 -6.19
CA THR A 213 -20.20 -2.22 -6.71
C THR A 213 -20.91 -2.44 -8.04
N SER A 214 -21.95 -1.64 -8.27
CA SER A 214 -22.71 -1.65 -9.51
C SER A 214 -23.33 -0.29 -9.78
N ALA A 215 -23.36 0.12 -11.05
CA ALA A 215 -24.04 1.33 -11.52
C ALA A 215 -24.42 1.16 -12.99
N GLY A 216 -25.70 1.23 -13.32
CA GLY A 216 -26.18 0.90 -14.67
C GLY A 216 -25.73 -0.49 -15.13
N ASN A 217 -24.92 -0.54 -16.20
CA ASN A 217 -24.37 -1.80 -16.76
C ASN A 217 -22.96 -2.13 -16.26
N TYR A 218 -22.44 -1.35 -15.30
CA TYR A 218 -21.15 -1.62 -14.67
C TYR A 218 -21.35 -2.48 -13.42
N THR A 219 -20.52 -3.50 -13.26
CA THR A 219 -20.37 -4.23 -11.99
C THR A 219 -18.91 -4.56 -11.75
N LEU A 220 -18.46 -4.46 -10.51
CA LEU A 220 -17.16 -4.95 -10.05
C LEU A 220 -17.35 -5.61 -8.69
N GLU A 221 -16.86 -6.83 -8.55
CA GLU A 221 -16.70 -7.50 -7.26
C GLU A 221 -15.27 -8.03 -7.17
N MET A 222 -14.58 -7.68 -6.09
CA MET A 222 -13.20 -8.10 -5.87
C MET A 222 -12.84 -8.21 -4.39
N THR A 223 -11.85 -9.07 -4.11
CA THR A 223 -11.37 -9.36 -2.76
C THR A 223 -9.85 -9.33 -2.71
N LEU A 224 -9.28 -8.64 -1.72
CA LEU A 224 -7.86 -8.65 -1.42
C LEU A 224 -7.43 -10.06 -0.95
N THR A 225 -6.32 -10.56 -1.50
CA THR A 225 -5.86 -11.94 -1.26
C THR A 225 -4.60 -12.05 -0.39
N ASN A 226 -3.86 -10.96 -0.24
CA ASN A 226 -2.63 -10.89 0.55
C ASN A 226 -2.71 -9.75 1.58
N LEU A 227 -3.73 -9.77 2.43
CA LEU A 227 -3.81 -8.83 3.56
C LEU A 227 -2.59 -9.03 4.48
N PRO A 228 -1.82 -7.97 4.80
CA PRO A 228 -0.62 -8.09 5.62
C PRO A 228 -0.98 -8.39 7.08
N ALA A 229 -0.15 -9.20 7.75
CA ALA A 229 -0.28 -9.51 9.18
C ALA A 229 0.31 -8.38 10.06
N LEU A 230 -0.25 -7.18 9.95
CA LEU A 230 0.10 -6.06 10.82
C LEU A 230 -0.44 -6.38 12.23
N ASN A 231 0.41 -6.27 13.27
CA ASN A 231 0.21 -6.72 14.67
C ASN A 231 0.76 -8.10 15.06
N THR A 232 1.55 -8.76 14.21
CA THR A 232 2.47 -9.77 14.77
C THR A 232 3.61 -9.02 15.45
N GLU A 233 3.87 -9.31 16.74
CA GLU A 233 5.05 -8.78 17.43
C GLU A 233 6.26 -8.93 16.50
N PRO A 234 7.10 -7.88 16.33
CA PRO A 234 8.28 -8.01 15.50
C PRO A 234 9.05 -9.22 16.00
N GLN A 235 9.27 -10.20 15.13
CA GLN A 235 10.22 -11.27 15.46
C GLN A 235 11.53 -10.56 15.78
N LEU A 236 11.89 -10.54 17.06
CA LEU A 236 13.20 -10.12 17.53
C LEU A 236 14.18 -10.99 16.76
N ILE A 237 14.71 -10.48 15.65
CA ILE A 237 15.89 -11.06 15.02
C ILE A 237 16.92 -11.02 16.14
N PRO A 238 17.36 -12.18 16.66
CA PRO A 238 18.19 -12.17 17.84
C PRO A 238 19.48 -11.47 17.45
N SER A 239 19.69 -10.25 17.96
CA SER A 239 20.90 -9.45 17.72
C SER A 239 22.18 -10.15 18.19
N TYR A 240 22.02 -11.29 18.87
CA TYR A 240 23.09 -12.22 19.24
C TYR A 240 23.91 -12.66 18.03
N THR A 241 23.35 -12.89 16.83
CA THR A 241 24.15 -13.40 15.71
C THR A 241 25.25 -12.42 15.27
N PRO A 242 24.95 -11.15 14.93
CA PRO A 242 26.00 -10.18 14.60
C PRO A 242 26.95 -9.92 15.77
N ILE A 243 26.45 -9.84 17.02
CA ILE A 243 27.27 -9.63 18.23
C ILE A 243 28.24 -10.80 18.47
N ILE A 244 27.78 -12.04 18.31
CA ILE A 244 28.59 -13.25 18.45
C ILE A 244 29.67 -13.29 17.36
N THR A 245 29.35 -12.98 16.10
CA THR A 245 30.37 -12.87 15.04
C THR A 245 31.39 -11.78 15.35
N PHE A 246 30.97 -10.61 15.85
CA PHE A 246 31.89 -9.55 16.25
C PHE A 246 32.80 -9.99 17.41
N ALA A 247 32.25 -10.66 18.43
CA ALA A 247 33.00 -11.18 19.56
C ALA A 247 34.03 -12.23 19.11
N ILE A 248 33.63 -13.18 18.26
CA ILE A 248 34.52 -14.21 17.71
C ILE A 248 35.65 -13.55 16.90
N LEU A 249 35.34 -12.63 16.00
CA LEU A 249 36.35 -11.91 15.21
C LEU A 249 37.33 -11.15 16.10
N SER A 250 36.83 -10.48 17.14
CA SER A 250 37.64 -9.72 18.10
C SER A 250 38.59 -10.63 18.89
N ILE A 251 38.08 -11.76 19.41
CA ILE A 251 38.88 -12.75 20.13
C ILE A 251 39.96 -13.36 19.22
N THR A 252 39.57 -13.73 18.00
CA THR A 252 40.49 -14.33 17.02
C THR A 252 41.61 -13.35 16.66
N ALA A 253 41.28 -12.07 16.47
CA ALA A 253 42.27 -11.01 16.24
C ALA A 253 43.24 -10.91 17.43
N ILE A 254 42.73 -10.82 18.67
CA ILE A 254 43.55 -10.73 19.90
C ILE A 254 44.52 -11.93 20.00
N ILE A 255 44.04 -13.16 19.75
CA ILE A 255 44.87 -14.37 19.79
C ILE A 255 46.00 -14.29 18.75
N LEU A 256 45.71 -13.81 17.53
CA LEU A 256 46.72 -13.61 16.49
C LEU A 256 47.76 -12.55 16.89
N ILE A 257 47.35 -11.46 17.55
CA ILE A 257 48.28 -10.44 18.07
C ILE A 257 49.22 -11.05 19.12
N LEU A 258 48.68 -11.82 20.07
CA LEU A 258 49.46 -12.42 21.15
C LEU A 258 50.46 -13.46 20.63
N ASN A 259 50.03 -14.31 19.69
CA ASN A 259 50.90 -15.33 19.09
C ASN A 259 52.04 -14.72 18.26
N THR A 260 51.79 -13.63 17.53
CA THR A 260 52.83 -12.93 16.76
C THR A 260 53.85 -12.26 17.67
N LYS A 261 53.43 -11.62 18.77
CA LYS A 261 54.35 -11.06 19.79
C LYS A 261 55.22 -12.13 20.46
N ARG A 262 54.67 -13.29 20.83
CA ARG A 262 55.44 -14.40 21.43
C ARG A 262 56.51 -14.95 20.47
N LYS A 263 56.19 -15.12 19.19
CA LYS A 263 57.16 -15.58 18.18
C LYS A 263 58.29 -14.59 17.95
N GLN A 264 58.05 -13.29 18.07
CA GLN A 264 59.12 -12.28 18.00
C GLN A 264 60.02 -12.30 19.23
N LYS A 265 59.46 -12.49 20.43
CA LYS A 265 60.24 -12.56 21.68
C LYS A 265 61.17 -13.79 21.73
N ASN A 266 60.78 -14.91 21.12
CA ASN A 266 61.59 -16.13 21.08
C ASN A 266 62.64 -16.15 19.95
N LYS A 267 62.68 -15.12 19.09
CA LYS A 267 63.67 -14.97 18.01
C LYS A 267 64.80 -13.99 18.34
N ASN A 268 64.70 -13.30 19.48
CA ASN A 268 65.74 -12.43 20.05
C ASN A 268 66.29 -13.10 21.31
#